data_AF-X1MC01-F1
#
_entry.id   AF-X1MC01-F1
#
_cell.length_a   1.000
_cell.length_b   1.000
_cell.length_c   1.000
_cell.angle_alpha   90.00
_cell.angle_beta   90.00
_cell.angle_gamma   90.00
#
_symmetry.space_group_name_H-M   'P 1'
#
loop_
_entity.id
_entity.type
_entity.pdbx_description
1 polymer ?
#
loop_
_entity_poly.entity_id
_entity_poly.type
_entity_poly.pdbx_seq_one_letter_code
_entity_poly.pdbx_strand_id
1 'polypeptide(L)'
;MVVNRTHLKNNFIPPDLAVITNIGEAHIGLLGSKDNIFKAKSELLQSLDKDGKAIINRDDPYYFKMLDIVKDKKVYTFGIENRSDIMARNIRMVSDKGMRFSLEVQNSKSREIYFPLLGRYNIYNALAAVAVAFALGIEFDLIERGLSSFKPLDLHMQLSNFYNGIKILNDSYNASPMSVKNALETLAEAAQNNRKIAILGDMLELGEKTDFYHREIGKEV
;
A
#
# COMPACT_ATOMS: atom_id res chain seq x y z
N MET A 1 -3.73 -5.31 3.24
CA MET A 1 -4.76 -5.95 4.09
C MET A 1 -4.03 -6.73 5.16
N VAL A 2 -3.97 -6.21 6.40
CA VAL A 2 -3.69 -7.07 7.56
C VAL A 2 -5.05 -7.41 8.15
N VAL A 3 -5.71 -8.39 7.55
CA VAL A 3 -6.79 -9.17 8.15
C VAL A 3 -6.70 -10.56 7.50
N ASN A 4 -6.56 -11.59 8.33
CA ASN A 4 -6.56 -12.99 7.91
C ASN A 4 -7.83 -13.31 7.09
N ARG A 5 -7.68 -13.88 5.90
CA ARG A 5 -8.78 -14.39 5.08
C ARG A 5 -9.49 -15.53 5.81
N THR A 6 -10.79 -15.38 6.10
CA THR A 6 -11.85 -16.36 5.76
C THR A 6 -13.21 -15.74 6.12
N HIS A 7 -14.23 -16.03 5.32
CA HIS A 7 -15.63 -15.68 5.53
C HIS A 7 -16.08 -15.83 7.01
N LEU A 8 -16.43 -14.75 7.71
CA LEU A 8 -16.78 -14.83 9.12
C LEU A 8 -18.08 -14.09 9.44
N LYS A 9 -19.17 -14.86 9.42
CA LYS A 9 -20.37 -14.57 10.18
C LYS A 9 -20.04 -14.58 11.68
N ASN A 10 -20.27 -13.47 12.36
CA ASN A 10 -20.67 -13.35 13.78
C ASN A 10 -19.88 -14.13 14.85
N ASN A 11 -18.59 -13.83 15.11
CA ASN A 11 -17.95 -14.09 16.43
C ASN A 11 -16.51 -13.56 16.56
N PHE A 12 -16.25 -12.29 16.25
CA PHE A 12 -14.97 -11.67 16.59
C PHE A 12 -15.16 -10.43 17.46
N ILE A 13 -14.19 -10.23 18.36
CA ILE A 13 -14.04 -9.02 19.16
C ILE A 13 -13.97 -7.84 18.19
N PRO A 14 -14.86 -6.84 18.30
CA PRO A 14 -14.81 -5.64 17.48
C PRO A 14 -13.43 -4.98 17.58
N PRO A 15 -12.77 -4.62 16.47
CA PRO A 15 -11.48 -3.95 16.52
C PRO A 15 -11.62 -2.50 17.01
N ASP A 16 -10.70 -2.09 17.88
CA ASP A 16 -10.52 -0.68 18.26
C ASP A 16 -9.96 0.17 17.11
N LEU A 17 -9.34 -0.46 16.12
CA LEU A 17 -8.69 0.21 15.00
C LEU A 17 -8.72 -0.66 13.74
N ALA A 18 -9.15 -0.08 12.62
CA ALA A 18 -9.24 -0.74 11.32
C ALA A 18 -8.53 0.08 10.24
N VAL A 19 -7.82 -0.61 9.33
CA VAL A 19 -7.08 0.04 8.24
C VAL A 19 -7.44 -0.54 6.90
N ILE A 20 -7.91 0.31 5.99
CA ILE A 20 -8.05 -0.05 4.57
C ILE A 20 -6.95 0.65 3.77
N THR A 21 -6.01 -0.16 3.24
CA THR A 21 -4.85 0.34 2.51
C THR A 21 -5.20 0.82 1.09
N ASN A 22 -6.05 0.07 0.39
CA ASN A 22 -6.60 0.38 -0.92
C ASN A 22 -7.68 -0.63 -1.33
N ILE A 23 -8.43 -0.32 -2.38
CA ILE A 23 -9.35 -1.19 -3.12
C ILE A 23 -8.79 -1.44 -4.54
N GLY A 24 -7.87 -2.40 -4.65
CA GLY A 24 -7.33 -2.90 -5.92
C GLY A 24 -8.10 -4.09 -6.52
N GLU A 25 -7.52 -4.72 -7.54
CA GLU A 25 -8.07 -5.84 -8.31
C GLU A 25 -7.66 -7.23 -7.77
N ALA A 26 -6.97 -7.28 -6.63
CA ALA A 26 -6.63 -8.55 -5.98
C ALA A 26 -7.92 -9.36 -5.71
N HIS A 27 -7.91 -10.63 -6.12
CA HIS A 27 -9.03 -11.56 -5.96
C HIS A 27 -10.28 -11.21 -6.79
N ILE A 28 -10.13 -10.41 -7.85
CA ILE A 28 -11.27 -10.03 -8.70
C ILE A 28 -11.93 -11.20 -9.40
N GLY A 29 -11.22 -12.30 -9.65
CA GLY A 29 -11.83 -13.52 -10.20
C GLY A 29 -12.84 -14.17 -9.25
N LEU A 30 -12.57 -14.11 -7.94
CA LEU A 30 -13.46 -14.66 -6.92
C LEU A 30 -14.63 -13.71 -6.60
N LEU A 31 -14.37 -12.40 -6.61
CA LEU A 31 -15.34 -11.39 -6.18
C LEU A 31 -16.07 -10.73 -7.36
N GLY A 32 -15.62 -10.93 -8.60
CA GLY A 32 -16.23 -10.45 -9.84
C GLY A 32 -15.98 -8.97 -10.18
N SER A 33 -15.98 -8.08 -9.18
CA SER A 33 -15.84 -6.64 -9.40
C SER A 33 -15.10 -5.92 -8.26
N LYS A 34 -14.55 -4.73 -8.56
CA LYS A 34 -13.98 -3.85 -7.52
C LYS A 34 -15.02 -3.40 -6.49
N ASP A 35 -16.28 -3.25 -6.88
CA ASP A 35 -17.36 -2.94 -5.93
C ASP A 35 -17.62 -4.08 -4.95
N ASN A 36 -17.50 -5.33 -5.39
CA ASN A 36 -17.61 -6.49 -4.50
C ASN A 36 -16.36 -6.65 -3.61
N ILE A 37 -15.17 -6.33 -4.13
CA ILE A 37 -13.94 -6.23 -3.33
C ILE A 37 -14.10 -5.16 -2.24
N PHE A 38 -14.63 -3.99 -2.61
CA PHE A 38 -14.94 -2.93 -1.66
C PHE A 38 -15.92 -3.40 -0.59
N LYS A 39 -17.06 -4.00 -0.96
CA LYS A 39 -18.05 -4.53 -0.02
C LYS A 39 -17.39 -5.48 0.99
N ALA A 40 -16.67 -6.48 0.50
CA ALA A 40 -15.99 -7.47 1.34
C ALA A 40 -14.95 -6.83 2.28
N LYS A 41 -14.11 -5.91 1.78
CA LYS A 41 -13.11 -5.22 2.62
C LYS A 41 -13.75 -4.27 3.63
N SER A 42 -14.89 -3.65 3.26
CA SER A 42 -15.60 -2.69 4.10
C SER A 42 -16.33 -3.32 5.28
N GLU A 43 -16.52 -4.65 5.29
CA GLU A 43 -17.01 -5.39 6.46
C GLU A 43 -16.13 -5.12 7.69
N LEU A 44 -14.83 -4.94 7.50
CA LEU A 44 -13.91 -4.55 8.58
C LEU A 44 -14.31 -3.20 9.20
N LEU A 45 -14.62 -2.20 8.38
CA LEU A 45 -15.02 -0.88 8.85
C LEU A 45 -16.37 -0.92 9.58
N GLN A 46 -17.30 -1.74 9.10
CA GLN A 46 -18.61 -1.95 9.73
C GLN A 46 -18.49 -2.66 11.08
N SER A 47 -17.46 -3.50 11.26
CA SER A 47 -17.21 -4.22 12.50
C SER A 47 -16.51 -3.40 13.60
N LEU A 48 -16.07 -2.17 13.29
CA LEU A 48 -15.40 -1.28 14.25
C LEU A 48 -16.25 -1.08 15.51
N ASP A 49 -15.59 -1.13 16.66
CA ASP A 49 -16.25 -0.90 17.93
C ASP A 49 -16.79 0.53 18.05
N LYS A 50 -17.66 0.82 19.04
CA LYS A 50 -18.32 2.13 19.17
C LYS A 50 -17.34 3.30 19.08
N ASP A 51 -16.24 3.22 19.83
CA ASP A 51 -15.18 4.23 19.90
C ASP A 51 -13.97 3.90 18.99
N GLY A 52 -14.16 2.95 18.07
CA GLY A 52 -13.15 2.49 17.15
C GLY A 52 -12.67 3.57 16.18
N LYS A 53 -11.43 3.41 15.69
CA LYS A 53 -10.75 4.35 14.79
C LYS A 53 -10.60 3.74 13.39
N ALA A 54 -11.00 4.48 12.37
CA ALA A 54 -10.79 4.10 10.98
C ALA A 54 -9.55 4.79 10.41
N ILE A 55 -8.73 4.05 9.67
CA ILE A 55 -7.60 4.57 8.90
C ILE A 55 -7.84 4.27 7.43
N ILE A 56 -7.93 5.30 6.61
CA ILE A 56 -8.32 5.18 5.21
C ILE A 56 -7.40 5.98 4.29
N ASN A 57 -7.09 5.40 3.14
CA ASN A 57 -6.36 6.07 2.08
C ASN A 57 -7.27 7.11 1.42
N ARG A 58 -6.88 8.39 1.47
CA ARG A 58 -7.65 9.49 0.90
C ARG A 58 -7.54 9.57 -0.63
N ASP A 59 -6.50 8.97 -1.18
CA ASP A 59 -6.28 8.92 -2.64
C ASP A 59 -6.95 7.69 -3.27
N ASP A 60 -7.61 6.83 -2.48
CA ASP A 60 -8.35 5.69 -3.01
C ASP A 60 -9.70 6.15 -3.63
N PRO A 61 -10.07 5.67 -4.83
CA PRO A 61 -11.35 6.01 -5.47
C PRO A 61 -12.59 5.69 -4.63
N TYR A 62 -12.51 4.76 -3.68
CA TYR A 62 -13.58 4.40 -2.76
C TYR A 62 -13.59 5.22 -1.46
N TYR A 63 -12.72 6.21 -1.31
CA TYR A 63 -12.60 7.03 -0.09
C TYR A 63 -13.94 7.55 0.43
N PHE A 64 -14.75 8.21 -0.41
CA PHE A 64 -16.03 8.77 0.02
C PHE A 64 -17.04 7.69 0.45
N LYS A 65 -17.01 6.51 -0.21
CA LYS A 65 -17.84 5.37 0.20
C LYS A 65 -17.38 4.79 1.54
N MET A 66 -16.06 4.72 1.78
CA MET A 66 -15.53 4.31 3.08
C MET A 66 -15.90 5.31 4.18
N LEU A 67 -15.83 6.61 3.90
CA LEU A 67 -16.14 7.67 4.85
C LEU A 67 -17.60 7.63 5.34
N ASP A 68 -18.54 7.31 4.43
CA ASP A 68 -19.96 7.16 4.80
C ASP A 68 -20.20 6.00 5.78
N ILE A 69 -19.45 4.90 5.64
CA ILE A 69 -19.53 3.73 6.53
C ILE A 69 -19.08 4.09 7.96
N VAL A 70 -18.09 4.96 8.11
CA VAL A 70 -17.46 5.29 9.40
C VAL A 70 -17.78 6.72 9.87
N LYS A 71 -18.92 7.28 9.42
CA LYS A 71 -19.32 8.67 9.69
C LYS A 71 -19.44 9.03 11.17
N ASP A 72 -19.67 8.05 12.03
CA ASP A 72 -19.79 8.17 13.48
C ASP A 72 -18.49 7.80 14.22
N LYS A 73 -17.43 7.46 13.50
CA LYS A 73 -16.14 7.03 14.05
C LYS A 73 -15.09 8.14 13.95
N LYS A 74 -14.01 7.98 14.71
CA LYS A 74 -12.80 8.78 14.52
C LYS A 74 -12.07 8.28 13.27
N VAL A 75 -11.76 9.18 12.35
CA VAL A 75 -11.09 8.85 11.08
C VAL A 75 -9.72 9.53 11.02
N TYR A 76 -8.70 8.77 10.64
CA TYR A 76 -7.40 9.29 10.24
C TYR A 76 -7.15 8.96 8.77
N THR A 77 -6.71 9.94 8.01
CA THR A 77 -6.48 9.80 6.57
C THR A 77 -4.99 9.77 6.24
N PHE A 78 -4.62 9.01 5.22
CA PHE A 78 -3.28 9.07 4.66
C PHE A 78 -3.32 9.19 3.13
N GLY A 79 -2.29 9.82 2.55
CA GLY A 79 -2.19 10.02 1.11
C GLY A 79 -0.96 10.84 0.71
N ILE A 80 -0.65 10.85 -0.57
CA ILE A 80 0.45 11.65 -1.16
C ILE A 80 -0.09 12.71 -2.14
N GLU A 81 -1.32 12.55 -2.63
CA GLU A 81 -1.94 13.45 -3.59
C GLU A 81 -2.88 14.44 -2.88
N ASN A 82 -3.92 13.93 -2.25
CA ASN A 82 -4.94 14.72 -1.56
C ASN A 82 -4.53 15.04 -0.12
N ARG A 83 -4.86 16.25 0.34
CA ARG A 83 -4.56 16.71 1.70
C ARG A 83 -5.04 15.68 2.73
N SER A 84 -4.17 15.09 3.54
CA SER A 84 -4.54 14.05 4.50
C SER A 84 -3.95 14.35 5.88
N ASP A 85 -4.38 13.63 6.92
CA ASP A 85 -3.78 13.74 8.25
C ASP A 85 -2.32 13.29 8.24
N ILE A 86 -2.00 12.25 7.48
CA ILE A 86 -0.64 11.73 7.31
C ILE A 86 -0.26 11.84 5.83
N MET A 87 0.80 12.59 5.51
CA MET A 87 1.23 12.80 4.13
C MET A 87 2.73 12.62 3.92
N ALA A 88 3.09 12.24 2.70
CA ALA A 88 4.46 12.35 2.21
C ALA A 88 4.54 13.38 1.08
N ARG A 89 5.48 14.31 1.18
CA ARG A 89 5.84 15.29 0.14
C ARG A 89 7.28 15.10 -0.30
N ASN A 90 7.68 15.73 -1.40
CA ASN A 90 9.07 15.70 -1.91
C ASN A 90 9.65 14.29 -2.04
N ILE A 91 8.80 13.34 -2.47
CA ILE A 91 9.12 11.92 -2.60
C ILE A 91 10.13 11.76 -3.73
N ARG A 92 11.29 11.20 -3.40
CA ARG A 92 12.38 10.97 -4.35
C ARG A 92 13.15 9.72 -4.03
N MET A 93 13.58 9.02 -5.07
CA MET A 93 14.58 7.97 -4.94
C MET A 93 15.94 8.62 -4.65
N VAL A 94 16.61 8.21 -3.56
CA VAL A 94 17.92 8.78 -3.18
C VAL A 94 19.09 7.85 -3.44
N SER A 95 18.78 6.57 -3.64
CA SER A 95 19.70 5.53 -4.07
C SER A 95 18.87 4.40 -4.64
N ASP A 96 19.56 3.39 -5.17
CA ASP A 96 18.94 2.11 -5.51
C ASP A 96 18.36 1.38 -4.28
N LYS A 97 18.63 1.84 -3.05
CA LYS A 97 18.22 1.15 -1.81
C LYS A 97 17.06 1.80 -1.08
N GLY A 98 16.50 2.91 -1.56
CA GLY A 98 15.36 3.50 -0.88
C GLY A 98 14.97 4.90 -1.31
N MET A 99 13.92 5.37 -0.66
CA MET A 99 13.23 6.60 -0.95
C MET A 99 13.46 7.59 0.20
N ARG A 100 13.50 8.89 -0.11
CA ARG A 100 13.29 9.96 0.88
C ARG A 100 12.03 10.73 0.60
N PHE A 101 11.40 11.20 1.67
CA PHE A 101 10.24 12.07 1.61
C PHE A 101 10.12 12.91 2.87
N SER A 102 9.42 14.03 2.75
CA SER A 102 9.00 14.87 3.88
C SER A 102 7.71 14.29 4.45
N LEU A 103 7.76 13.72 5.65
CA LEU A 103 6.63 13.20 6.40
C LEU A 103 5.94 14.34 7.17
N GLU A 104 4.66 14.51 6.90
CA GLU A 104 3.77 15.47 7.56
C GLU A 104 2.71 14.68 8.34
N VAL A 105 2.58 14.96 9.64
CA VAL A 105 1.57 14.34 10.52
C VAL A 105 0.76 15.45 11.17
N GLN A 106 -0.45 15.66 10.69
CA GLN A 106 -1.37 16.72 11.04
C GLN A 106 -0.68 18.10 11.00
N ASN A 107 -0.62 18.77 12.15
CA ASN A 107 0.00 20.10 12.30
C ASN A 107 1.43 20.00 12.86
N SER A 108 2.03 18.81 12.90
CA SER A 108 3.40 18.62 13.37
C SER A 108 4.40 19.18 12.36
N LYS A 109 5.59 19.54 12.85
CA LYS A 109 6.69 19.94 11.98
C LYS A 109 7.07 18.79 11.05
N SER A 110 7.14 19.08 9.75
CA SER A 110 7.58 18.12 8.73
C SER A 110 8.98 17.60 9.01
N ARG A 111 9.21 16.31 8.78
CA ARG A 111 10.52 15.65 8.95
C ARG A 111 10.91 14.88 7.71
N GLU A 112 12.19 14.88 7.38
CA GLU A 112 12.68 14.05 6.28
C GLU A 112 12.91 12.62 6.75
N ILE A 113 12.26 11.67 6.08
CA ILE A 113 12.36 10.24 6.37
C ILE A 113 13.12 9.55 5.25
N TYR A 114 14.02 8.63 5.62
CA TYR A 114 14.52 7.60 4.72
C TYR A 114 13.74 6.31 4.93
N PHE A 115 13.21 5.74 3.85
CA PHE A 115 12.49 4.47 3.86
C PHE A 115 13.19 3.46 2.94
N PRO A 116 13.60 2.28 3.46
CA PRO A 116 14.48 1.35 2.77
C PRO A 116 13.73 0.41 1.80
N LEU A 117 12.76 0.95 1.06
CA LEU A 117 12.08 0.27 -0.04
C LEU A 117 11.90 1.24 -1.20
N LEU A 118 11.99 0.70 -2.42
CA LEU A 118 11.67 1.43 -3.63
C LEU A 118 10.16 1.41 -3.90
N GLY A 119 9.73 2.33 -4.76
CA GLY A 119 8.37 2.38 -5.28
C GLY A 119 7.45 3.29 -4.47
N ARG A 120 6.72 4.15 -5.17
CA ARG A 120 5.80 5.13 -4.56
C ARG A 120 4.67 4.44 -3.77
N TYR A 121 4.22 3.27 -4.22
CA TYR A 121 3.21 2.48 -3.50
C TYR A 121 3.67 2.02 -2.11
N ASN A 122 4.97 1.80 -1.91
CA ASN A 122 5.52 1.46 -0.60
C ASN A 122 5.51 2.66 0.35
N ILE A 123 5.47 3.90 -0.17
CA ILE A 123 5.21 5.10 0.64
C ILE A 123 3.79 5.09 1.19
N TYR A 124 2.78 4.70 0.40
CA TYR A 124 1.41 4.54 0.92
C TYR A 124 1.36 3.52 2.08
N ASN A 125 2.07 2.40 1.95
CA ASN A 125 2.16 1.40 3.03
C ASN A 125 2.82 1.99 4.30
N ALA A 126 3.91 2.75 4.14
CA ALA A 126 4.56 3.44 5.23
C ALA A 126 3.63 4.45 5.91
N LEU A 127 2.88 5.26 5.14
CA LEU A 127 1.94 6.24 5.68
C LEU A 127 0.76 5.59 6.40
N ALA A 128 0.26 4.44 5.92
CA ALA A 128 -0.73 3.66 6.64
C ALA A 128 -0.20 3.21 8.01
N ALA A 129 1.04 2.73 8.09
CA ALA A 129 1.69 2.35 9.35
C ALA A 129 1.92 3.55 10.29
N VAL A 130 2.31 4.71 9.75
CA VAL A 130 2.40 5.96 10.51
C VAL A 130 1.05 6.36 11.09
N ALA A 131 -0.02 6.27 10.29
CA ALA A 131 -1.37 6.60 10.76
C ALA A 131 -1.81 5.67 11.89
N VAL A 132 -1.46 4.37 11.84
CA VAL A 132 -1.71 3.42 12.94
C VAL A 132 -0.96 3.85 14.19
N ALA A 133 0.35 4.06 14.09
CA ALA A 133 1.17 4.44 15.23
C ALA A 133 0.70 5.77 15.85
N PHE A 134 0.35 6.75 15.01
CA PHE A 134 -0.19 8.03 15.45
C PHE A 134 -1.55 7.87 16.15
N ALA A 135 -2.46 7.06 15.60
CA ALA A 135 -3.77 6.79 16.20
C ALA A 135 -3.67 6.05 17.56
N LEU A 136 -2.57 5.32 17.78
CA LEU A 136 -2.21 4.66 19.04
C LEU A 136 -1.44 5.57 20.01
N GLY A 137 -1.14 6.82 19.64
CA GLY A 137 -0.43 7.77 20.50
C GLY A 137 1.08 7.52 20.61
N ILE A 138 1.67 6.81 19.65
CA ILE A 138 3.13 6.61 19.59
C ILE A 138 3.81 7.94 19.23
N GLU A 139 4.86 8.26 19.97
CA GLU A 139 5.63 9.50 19.75
C GLU A 139 6.25 9.53 18.35
N PHE A 140 6.28 10.73 17.76
CA PHE A 140 6.75 10.90 16.38
C PHE A 140 8.21 10.47 16.18
N ASP A 141 9.07 10.67 17.18
CA ASP A 141 10.48 10.22 17.18
C ASP A 141 10.61 8.69 17.14
N LEU A 142 9.64 7.94 17.71
CA LEU A 142 9.61 6.49 17.63
C LEU A 142 9.11 6.01 16.26
N ILE A 143 8.11 6.71 15.69
CA ILE A 143 7.59 6.44 14.35
C ILE A 143 8.71 6.60 13.31
N GLU A 144 9.44 7.72 13.36
CA GLU A 144 10.57 8.00 12.48
C GLU A 144 11.64 6.91 12.56
N ARG A 145 12.08 6.56 13.78
CA ARG A 145 13.06 5.48 13.99
C ARG A 145 12.56 4.14 13.46
N GLY A 146 11.28 3.81 13.70
CA GLY A 146 10.65 2.60 13.21
C GLY A 146 10.71 2.50 11.69
N LEU A 147 10.30 3.55 10.98
CA LEU A 147 10.34 3.61 9.51
C LEU A 147 11.75 3.46 8.96
N SER A 148 12.73 4.16 9.53
CA SER A 148 14.12 4.11 9.03
C SER A 148 14.84 2.79 9.36
N SER A 149 14.37 2.08 10.38
CA SER A 149 14.89 0.76 10.77
C SER A 149 14.19 -0.43 10.09
N PHE A 150 13.15 -0.16 9.30
CA PHE A 150 12.35 -1.19 8.63
C PHE A 150 13.24 -2.11 7.78
N LYS A 151 13.01 -3.42 7.87
CA LYS A 151 13.71 -4.41 7.05
C LYS A 151 12.75 -4.94 6.00
N PRO A 152 13.05 -4.77 4.70
CA PRO A 152 12.29 -5.40 3.63
C PRO A 152 12.08 -6.89 3.88
N LEU A 153 10.87 -7.35 3.55
CA LEU A 153 10.58 -8.78 3.52
C LEU A 153 11.17 -9.38 2.24
N ASP A 154 11.55 -10.66 2.31
CA ASP A 154 11.93 -11.39 1.11
C ASP A 154 10.79 -11.35 0.08
N LEU A 155 11.18 -11.32 -1.19
CA LEU A 155 10.27 -11.35 -2.35
C LEU A 155 9.32 -10.13 -2.47
N HIS A 156 9.54 -9.05 -1.71
CA HIS A 156 8.75 -7.80 -1.76
C HIS A 156 9.66 -6.61 -2.08
N MET A 157 9.85 -6.31 -3.37
CA MET A 157 10.77 -5.27 -3.87
C MET A 157 12.18 -5.34 -3.32
N GLN A 158 12.69 -6.57 -3.20
CA GLN A 158 14.00 -6.82 -2.66
C GLN A 158 15.06 -6.57 -3.73
N LEU A 159 15.82 -5.48 -3.59
CA LEU A 159 16.96 -5.23 -4.45
C LEU A 159 18.19 -6.03 -4.00
N SER A 160 18.82 -6.72 -4.94
CA SER A 160 20.09 -7.42 -4.75
C SER A 160 21.06 -7.16 -5.90
N ASN A 161 22.35 -7.20 -5.61
CA ASN A 161 23.38 -7.23 -6.64
C ASN A 161 23.56 -8.68 -7.10
N PHE A 162 23.56 -8.92 -8.41
CA PHE A 162 23.71 -10.25 -8.98
C PHE A 162 25.12 -10.48 -9.52
N TYR A 163 25.40 -10.03 -10.75
CA TYR A 163 26.70 -10.25 -11.41
C TYR A 163 27.02 -9.10 -12.36
N ASN A 164 28.29 -8.69 -12.45
CA ASN A 164 28.77 -7.65 -13.38
C ASN A 164 27.91 -6.37 -13.43
N GLY A 165 27.53 -5.84 -12.28
CA GLY A 165 26.70 -4.63 -12.18
C GLY A 165 25.22 -4.83 -12.47
N ILE A 166 24.78 -6.05 -12.81
CA ILE A 166 23.37 -6.41 -12.90
C ILE A 166 22.77 -6.42 -11.51
N LYS A 167 21.62 -5.75 -11.37
CA LYS A 167 20.81 -5.74 -10.17
C LYS A 167 19.52 -6.48 -10.43
N ILE A 168 19.03 -7.19 -9.41
CA ILE A 168 17.75 -7.88 -9.44
C ILE A 168 16.84 -7.22 -8.42
N LEU A 169 15.69 -6.74 -8.90
CA LEU A 169 14.59 -6.31 -8.06
C LEU A 169 13.59 -7.47 -7.98
N ASN A 170 13.57 -8.17 -6.85
CA ASN A 170 12.73 -9.34 -6.65
C ASN A 170 11.41 -8.97 -5.96
N ASP A 171 10.32 -9.04 -6.73
CA ASP A 171 8.94 -8.82 -6.26
C ASP A 171 8.06 -10.05 -6.57
N SER A 172 8.60 -11.26 -6.39
CA SER A 172 7.99 -12.51 -6.86
C SER A 172 7.06 -13.21 -5.85
N TYR A 173 6.62 -12.52 -4.79
CA TYR A 173 5.73 -13.15 -3.79
C TYR A 173 4.31 -13.39 -4.33
N ASN A 174 3.71 -12.37 -4.93
CA ASN A 174 2.35 -12.43 -5.48
C ASN A 174 2.17 -11.36 -6.57
N ALA A 175 1.25 -11.59 -7.51
CA ALA A 175 1.02 -10.72 -8.65
C ALA A 175 -0.48 -10.43 -8.83
N SER A 176 -0.82 -9.14 -8.80
CA SER A 176 -2.12 -8.59 -9.16
C SER A 176 -1.91 -7.49 -10.21
N PRO A 177 -2.93 -7.10 -10.99
CA PRO A 177 -2.76 -6.07 -12.02
C PRO A 177 -2.17 -4.77 -11.46
N MET A 178 -2.70 -4.28 -10.33
CA MET A 178 -2.18 -3.08 -9.68
C MET A 178 -0.75 -3.26 -9.16
N SER A 179 -0.41 -4.42 -8.56
CA SER A 179 0.95 -4.63 -8.04
C SER A 179 1.99 -4.74 -9.15
N VAL A 180 1.67 -5.45 -10.25
CA VAL A 180 2.57 -5.57 -11.41
C VAL A 180 2.79 -4.21 -12.07
N LYS A 181 1.74 -3.41 -12.25
CA LYS A 181 1.88 -2.05 -12.77
C LYS A 181 2.83 -1.21 -11.90
N ASN A 182 2.62 -1.21 -10.59
CA ASN A 182 3.46 -0.48 -9.64
C ASN A 182 4.94 -0.97 -9.66
N ALA A 183 5.16 -2.27 -9.83
CA ALA A 183 6.49 -2.86 -9.94
C ALA A 183 7.19 -2.43 -11.24
N LEU A 184 6.46 -2.39 -12.37
CA LEU A 184 6.98 -1.92 -13.67
C LEU A 184 7.35 -0.42 -13.62
N GLU A 185 6.49 0.42 -13.04
CA GLU A 185 6.78 1.83 -12.82
C GLU A 185 8.05 2.00 -11.97
N THR A 186 8.16 1.23 -10.89
CA THR A 186 9.34 1.28 -10.02
C THR A 186 10.61 0.79 -10.72
N LEU A 187 10.52 -0.25 -11.54
CA LEU A 187 11.63 -0.74 -12.37
C LEU A 187 12.08 0.34 -13.37
N ALA A 188 11.14 1.04 -14.00
CA ALA A 188 11.44 2.12 -14.93
C ALA A 188 12.16 3.28 -14.23
N GLU A 189 11.71 3.70 -13.05
CA GLU A 189 12.38 4.72 -12.24
C GLU A 189 13.77 4.28 -11.78
N ALA A 190 13.90 3.04 -11.28
CA ALA A 190 15.14 2.51 -10.72
C ALA A 190 16.23 2.27 -11.77
N ALA A 191 15.84 1.84 -12.97
CA ALA A 191 16.78 1.60 -14.07
C ALA A 191 17.40 2.90 -14.59
N GLN A 192 16.70 4.04 -14.46
CA GLN A 192 17.10 5.32 -15.05
C GLN A 192 17.39 5.14 -16.56
N ASN A 193 18.63 5.41 -16.99
CA ASN A 193 19.09 5.24 -18.37
C ASN A 193 19.72 3.87 -18.65
N ASN A 194 19.72 2.94 -17.69
CA ASN A 194 20.26 1.60 -17.88
C ASN A 194 19.24 0.69 -18.57
N ARG A 195 19.74 -0.41 -19.15
CA ARG A 195 18.87 -1.46 -19.69
C ARG A 195 18.02 -2.06 -18.57
N LYS A 196 16.71 -2.14 -18.81
CA LYS A 196 15.72 -2.78 -17.93
C LYS A 196 15.16 -4.04 -18.57
N ILE A 197 14.87 -5.04 -17.76
CA ILE A 197 14.27 -6.31 -18.17
C ILE A 197 13.23 -6.66 -17.10
N ALA A 198 11.98 -6.87 -17.53
CA ALA A 198 10.92 -7.39 -16.68
C ALA A 198 10.74 -8.89 -16.98
N ILE A 199 10.75 -9.72 -15.94
CA ILE A 199 10.44 -11.15 -16.02
C ILE A 199 9.13 -11.36 -15.27
N LEU A 200 8.05 -11.59 -16.01
CA LEU A 200 6.70 -11.67 -15.46
C LEU A 200 6.17 -13.10 -15.60
N GLY A 201 5.55 -13.60 -14.54
CA GLY A 201 4.73 -14.81 -14.56
C GLY A 201 3.24 -14.47 -14.59
N ASP A 202 2.40 -15.51 -14.58
CA ASP A 202 0.95 -15.33 -14.63
C ASP A 202 0.40 -14.62 -13.38
N MET A 203 -0.52 -13.68 -13.61
CA MET A 203 -1.35 -13.11 -12.54
C MET A 203 -2.52 -14.06 -12.25
N LEU A 204 -2.53 -14.64 -11.05
CA LEU A 204 -3.53 -15.63 -10.64
C LEU A 204 -4.80 -14.98 -10.07
N GLU A 205 -5.85 -15.79 -9.84
CA GLU A 205 -7.13 -15.38 -9.22
C GLU A 205 -7.88 -14.25 -9.97
N LEU A 206 -7.69 -14.13 -11.29
CA LEU A 206 -8.37 -13.13 -12.14
C LEU A 206 -9.68 -13.63 -12.77
N GLY A 207 -9.92 -14.94 -12.78
CA GLY A 207 -11.15 -15.55 -13.33
C GLY A 207 -11.32 -15.25 -14.82
N GLU A 208 -12.53 -14.91 -15.24
CA GLU A 208 -12.85 -14.57 -16.64
C GLU A 208 -12.10 -13.34 -17.17
N LYS A 209 -11.52 -12.52 -16.29
CA LYS A 209 -10.77 -11.31 -16.66
C LYS A 209 -9.28 -11.55 -16.87
N THR A 210 -8.83 -12.80 -16.83
CA THR A 210 -7.40 -13.17 -16.98
C THR A 210 -6.78 -12.57 -18.24
N ASP A 211 -7.36 -12.84 -19.42
CA ASP A 211 -6.84 -12.34 -20.70
C ASP A 211 -6.84 -10.81 -20.78
N PHE A 212 -7.90 -10.20 -20.25
CA PHE A 212 -8.04 -8.74 -20.24
C PHE A 212 -6.89 -8.10 -19.47
N TYR A 213 -6.65 -8.51 -18.22
CA TYR A 213 -5.62 -7.88 -17.39
C TYR A 213 -4.20 -8.20 -17.84
N HIS A 214 -3.92 -9.40 -18.37
CA HIS A 214 -2.60 -9.68 -18.96
C HIS A 214 -2.33 -8.79 -20.17
N ARG A 215 -3.33 -8.55 -21.02
CA ARG A 215 -3.21 -7.61 -22.15
C ARG A 215 -3.03 -6.17 -21.69
N GLU A 216 -3.74 -5.74 -20.66
CA GLU A 216 -3.59 -4.38 -20.11
C GLU A 216 -2.18 -4.17 -19.56
N ILE A 217 -1.65 -5.12 -18.78
CA ILE A 217 -0.26 -5.05 -18.30
C ILE A 217 0.74 -5.10 -19.45
N GLY A 218 0.49 -5.92 -20.47
CA GLY A 218 1.36 -5.99 -21.65
C GLY A 218 1.50 -4.67 -22.41
N LYS A 219 0.59 -3.70 -22.23
CA LYS A 219 0.70 -2.35 -22.81
C LYS A 219 1.64 -1.43 -22.03
N GLU A 220 1.97 -1.78 -20.79
CA GLU A 220 2.81 -0.99 -19.88
C GLU A 220 4.30 -1.41 -19.93
N VAL A 221 4.64 -2.42 -20.75
CA VAL A 221 5.99 -3.01 -20.89
C VAL A 221 6.71 -2.49 -22.13
#